data_AF-A0A419HGG9-F1
#
_entry.id   AF-A0A419HGG9-F1
#
_cell.length_a   1.000
_cell.length_b   1.000
_cell.length_c   1.000
_cell.angle_alpha   90.00
_cell.angle_beta   90.00
_cell.angle_gamma   90.00
#
_symmetry.space_group_name_H-M   'P 1'
#
loop_
_entity.id
_entity.type
_entity.pdbx_description
1 polymer ?
#
loop_
_entity_poly.entity_id
_entity_poly.type
_entity_poly.pdbx_seq_one_letter_code
_entity_poly.pdbx_strand_id
1 'polypeptide(L)'
;MVNPVTVQTRVLVDELARGGVTEAVIAPGSRSAALAVAFAEHPDIRCHVRIDERSAAFLALGLAKAGGRPVPVVCTSGTAAANFHPAVIEADHSGIPLVVLTSDRPPELRGTGANQTMDQLKLYGDAVRYFAELGVAEHRIGQVGYWRTTICRALAAAASGPVHLNLPFREPLIPDGDEDRWLEPTTGRPEGAPWTAVLSPVEHSEPLLAEFADPVERGLVVIGDNAAEPERAVALAEAFGWPIISEATGNGRLGGNAITCYSHLLADAELLDRLRPEVIVTVGKPGLVKQLLRLYPVSHNIVVGPQTDWMDPTRTAATVVARLPRVTGRRSTGWLRSWQRLEAIARDTLDRSLDEADELSELRVARDLAVLAGEQSLIFVGSSMPIRLIDMTLPADTGTTVLTNRGVSGIDGCVSTAAGVALAHQAAGGGPAFALLGDLTLLHDQNGLLIGPHEPRPDLTIVVINNDGGGIFHLLPYNGAVDAFERLFATPHGVDLSHVAAAMGWQYELATTSAEFAAALKGGSTRLVEVRTERESSLNFLHSVREQLAAALTAEI
;
A
#
# COMPACT_ATOMS: atom_id res chain seq x y z
N MET A 1 -12.20 4.48 44.33
CA MET A 1 -11.15 5.18 43.55
C MET A 1 -11.32 4.75 42.11
N VAL A 2 -11.27 5.68 41.17
CA VAL A 2 -11.43 5.33 39.75
C VAL A 2 -10.26 4.45 39.30
N ASN A 3 -10.55 3.44 38.48
CA ASN A 3 -9.55 2.53 37.94
C ASN A 3 -8.49 3.32 37.12
N PRO A 4 -7.19 3.32 37.53
CA PRO A 4 -6.13 4.04 36.82
C PRO A 4 -5.97 3.64 35.36
N VAL A 5 -6.14 2.36 35.03
CA VAL A 5 -6.04 1.85 33.66
C VAL A 5 -7.15 2.44 32.80
N THR A 6 -8.38 2.50 33.30
CA THR A 6 -9.51 3.11 32.58
C THR A 6 -9.26 4.58 32.27
N VAL A 7 -8.72 5.35 33.23
CA VAL A 7 -8.38 6.76 32.97
C VAL A 7 -7.30 6.88 31.92
N GLN A 8 -6.23 6.10 32.07
CA GLN A 8 -5.12 6.10 31.13
C GLN A 8 -5.62 5.80 29.72
N THR A 9 -6.35 4.70 29.50
CA THR A 9 -6.79 4.32 28.16
C THR A 9 -7.75 5.34 27.54
N ARG A 10 -8.68 5.91 28.32
CA ARG A 10 -9.56 6.98 27.83
C ARG A 10 -8.79 8.24 27.44
N VAL A 11 -7.77 8.64 28.20
CA VAL A 11 -6.92 9.80 27.86
C VAL A 11 -6.09 9.52 26.62
N LEU A 12 -5.53 8.31 26.47
CA LEU A 12 -4.76 7.93 25.28
C LEU A 12 -5.63 7.95 24.02
N VAL A 13 -6.83 7.37 24.07
CA VAL A 13 -7.75 7.32 22.92
C VAL A 13 -8.27 8.70 22.55
N ASP A 14 -8.66 9.54 23.53
CA ASP A 14 -9.06 10.93 23.25
C ASP A 14 -7.92 11.74 22.62
N GLU A 15 -6.66 11.55 23.06
CA GLU A 15 -5.52 12.23 22.42
C GLU A 15 -5.23 11.70 21.01
N LEU A 16 -5.42 10.41 20.75
CA LEU A 16 -5.31 9.84 19.41
C LEU A 16 -6.34 10.47 18.46
N ALA A 17 -7.60 10.58 18.90
CA ALA A 17 -8.67 11.21 18.12
C ALA A 17 -8.35 12.68 17.81
N ARG A 18 -7.90 13.46 18.79
CA ARG A 18 -7.45 14.86 18.62
C ARG A 18 -6.28 15.00 17.65
N GLY A 19 -5.46 13.95 17.55
CA GLY A 19 -4.36 13.85 16.61
C GLY A 19 -4.74 13.37 15.21
N GLY A 20 -6.03 13.23 14.91
CA GLY A 20 -6.54 12.91 13.58
C GLY A 20 -6.81 11.43 13.32
N VAL A 21 -6.73 10.58 14.34
CA VAL A 21 -7.14 9.17 14.23
C VAL A 21 -8.66 9.08 14.12
N THR A 22 -9.14 8.42 13.06
CA THR A 22 -10.57 8.17 12.83
C THR A 22 -10.93 6.69 12.69
N GLU A 23 -9.93 5.82 12.58
CA GLU A 23 -10.08 4.38 12.41
C GLU A 23 -9.13 3.67 13.38
N ALA A 24 -9.54 2.56 13.97
CA ALA A 24 -8.66 1.71 14.79
C ALA A 24 -8.96 0.23 14.55
N VAL A 25 -7.91 -0.59 14.45
CA VAL A 25 -8.05 -2.04 14.32
C VAL A 25 -7.70 -2.71 15.65
N ILE A 26 -8.55 -3.63 16.10
CA ILE A 26 -8.44 -4.24 17.43
C ILE A 26 -8.43 -5.77 17.28
N ALA A 27 -7.40 -6.41 17.82
CA ALA A 27 -7.37 -7.84 18.06
C ALA A 27 -7.79 -8.15 19.51
N PRO A 28 -8.61 -9.20 19.73
CA PRO A 28 -9.21 -9.48 21.03
C PRO A 28 -8.18 -9.94 22.06
N GLY A 29 -8.34 -9.51 23.31
CA GLY A 29 -7.60 -10.09 24.43
C GLY A 29 -7.80 -9.39 25.76
N SER A 30 -7.50 -10.09 26.85
CA SER A 30 -7.81 -9.59 28.20
C SER A 30 -6.93 -8.40 28.60
N ARG A 31 -5.60 -8.46 28.36
CA ARG A 31 -4.69 -7.36 28.75
C ARG A 31 -5.01 -6.03 28.07
N SER A 32 -5.62 -6.07 26.88
CA SER A 32 -6.04 -4.91 26.09
C SER A 32 -7.47 -4.46 26.35
N ALA A 33 -8.21 -5.08 27.28
CA ALA A 33 -9.65 -4.85 27.45
C ALA A 33 -10.03 -3.38 27.68
N ALA A 34 -9.41 -2.69 28.65
CA ALA A 34 -9.67 -1.27 28.89
C ALA A 34 -9.38 -0.38 27.67
N LEU A 35 -8.40 -0.75 26.85
CA LEU A 35 -8.04 0.01 25.66
C LEU A 35 -9.05 -0.23 24.54
N ALA A 36 -9.43 -1.49 24.32
CA ALA A 36 -10.47 -1.84 23.35
C ALA A 36 -11.82 -1.18 23.69
N VAL A 37 -12.22 -1.18 24.96
CA VAL A 37 -13.43 -0.49 25.42
C VAL A 37 -13.32 1.01 25.21
N ALA A 38 -12.18 1.63 25.54
CA ALA A 38 -11.99 3.06 25.33
C ALA A 38 -12.09 3.47 23.84
N PHE A 39 -11.55 2.65 22.93
CA PHE A 39 -11.73 2.86 21.48
C PHE A 39 -13.19 2.72 21.06
N ALA A 40 -13.88 1.67 21.50
CA ALA A 40 -15.28 1.42 21.14
C ALA A 40 -16.25 2.48 21.69
N GLU A 41 -15.93 3.11 22.82
CA GLU A 41 -16.72 4.19 23.43
C GLU A 41 -16.45 5.56 22.79
N HIS A 42 -15.39 5.74 21.99
CA HIS A 42 -15.02 7.04 21.44
C HIS A 42 -15.84 7.37 20.17
N PRO A 43 -16.60 8.48 20.13
CA PRO A 43 -17.56 8.75 19.05
C PRO A 43 -16.91 9.02 17.69
N ASP A 44 -15.67 9.54 17.68
CA ASP A 44 -14.99 9.93 16.44
C ASP A 44 -14.12 8.83 15.82
N ILE A 45 -14.05 7.63 16.43
CA ILE A 45 -13.21 6.53 15.96
C ILE A 45 -14.09 5.33 15.57
N ARG A 46 -14.00 4.92 14.31
CA ARG A 46 -14.60 3.67 13.86
C ARG A 46 -13.64 2.51 14.13
N CYS A 47 -14.14 1.49 14.82
CA CYS A 47 -13.35 0.30 15.16
C CYS A 47 -13.55 -0.82 14.14
N HIS A 48 -12.50 -1.61 13.94
CA HIS A 48 -12.51 -2.87 13.17
C HIS A 48 -11.90 -3.98 14.00
N VAL A 49 -12.70 -4.96 14.41
CA VAL A 49 -12.23 -6.12 15.16
C VAL A 49 -11.84 -7.24 14.21
N ARG A 50 -10.63 -7.79 14.39
CA ARG A 50 -10.13 -8.95 13.63
C ARG A 50 -9.53 -9.98 14.58
N ILE A 51 -9.71 -11.25 14.26
CA ILE A 51 -9.27 -12.36 15.14
C ILE A 51 -7.77 -12.58 15.01
N ASP A 52 -7.26 -12.63 13.78
CA ASP A 52 -5.85 -12.87 13.47
C ASP A 52 -5.08 -11.54 13.52
N GLU A 53 -4.10 -11.41 14.42
CA GLU A 53 -3.31 -10.19 14.59
C GLU A 53 -2.52 -9.79 13.35
N ARG A 54 -2.03 -10.76 12.56
CA ARG A 54 -1.29 -10.46 11.33
C ARG A 54 -2.23 -9.81 10.32
N SER A 55 -3.39 -10.42 10.08
CA SER A 55 -4.42 -9.85 9.20
C SER A 55 -4.94 -8.51 9.73
N ALA A 56 -5.10 -8.36 11.05
CA ALA A 56 -5.47 -7.09 11.69
C ALA A 56 -4.46 -5.96 11.39
N ALA A 57 -3.17 -6.26 11.49
CA ALA A 57 -2.13 -5.27 11.22
C ALA A 57 -2.08 -4.85 9.74
N PHE A 58 -2.31 -5.79 8.82
CA PHE A 58 -2.40 -5.46 7.39
C PHE A 58 -3.70 -4.75 6.99
N LEU A 59 -4.81 -4.97 7.72
CA LEU A 59 -6.01 -4.15 7.59
C LEU A 59 -5.73 -2.69 8.00
N ALA A 60 -5.06 -2.50 9.15
CA ALA A 60 -4.65 -1.19 9.62
C ALA A 60 -3.69 -0.49 8.64
N LEU A 61 -2.74 -1.24 8.08
CA LEU A 61 -1.85 -0.78 7.01
C LEU A 61 -2.64 -0.29 5.80
N GLY A 62 -3.66 -1.04 5.35
CA GLY A 62 -4.51 -0.65 4.22
C GLY A 62 -5.31 0.63 4.49
N LEU A 63 -5.93 0.72 5.67
CA LEU A 63 -6.63 1.93 6.11
C LEU A 63 -5.70 3.15 6.13
N ALA A 64 -4.49 3.01 6.67
CA ALA A 64 -3.49 4.07 6.73
C ALA A 64 -2.98 4.47 5.34
N LYS A 65 -2.71 3.48 4.46
CA LYS A 65 -2.18 3.68 3.11
C LYS A 65 -3.14 4.48 2.23
N ALA A 66 -4.44 4.13 2.24
CA ALA A 66 -5.43 4.84 1.43
C ALA A 66 -5.93 6.13 2.11
N GLY A 67 -6.03 6.14 3.45
CA GLY A 67 -6.55 7.29 4.20
C GLY A 67 -5.54 8.42 4.42
N GLY A 68 -4.22 8.14 4.29
CA GLY A 68 -3.16 9.12 4.56
C GLY A 68 -3.13 9.62 6.00
N ARG A 69 -3.73 8.86 6.94
CA ARG A 69 -3.88 9.23 8.36
C ARG A 69 -3.32 8.12 9.25
N PRO A 70 -2.85 8.45 10.47
CA PRO A 70 -2.42 7.45 11.43
C PRO A 70 -3.56 6.48 11.79
N VAL A 71 -3.27 5.18 11.76
CA VAL A 71 -4.23 4.12 12.14
C VAL A 71 -3.63 3.25 13.25
N PRO A 72 -4.25 3.22 14.44
CA PRO A 72 -3.86 2.30 15.50
C PRO A 72 -4.21 0.84 15.18
N VAL A 73 -3.28 -0.05 15.51
CA VAL A 73 -3.54 -1.49 15.62
C VAL A 73 -3.26 -1.95 17.05
N VAL A 74 -4.25 -2.57 17.68
CA VAL A 74 -4.25 -2.90 19.11
C VAL A 74 -4.22 -4.41 19.29
N CYS A 75 -3.36 -4.90 20.18
CA CYS A 75 -3.42 -6.28 20.64
C CYS A 75 -3.14 -6.43 22.14
N THR A 76 -3.37 -7.64 22.62
CA THR A 76 -2.99 -8.07 23.96
C THR A 76 -1.48 -8.38 24.06
N SER A 77 -1.01 -8.84 25.22
CA SER A 77 0.40 -9.17 25.41
C SER A 77 0.79 -10.51 24.76
N GLY A 78 2.08 -10.77 24.61
CA GLY A 78 2.61 -12.03 24.11
C GLY A 78 2.75 -12.06 22.58
N THR A 79 2.58 -13.25 21.98
CA THR A 79 2.79 -13.46 20.53
C THR A 79 1.84 -12.65 19.65
N ALA A 80 0.73 -12.14 20.20
CA ALA A 80 -0.15 -11.20 19.54
C ALA A 80 0.63 -9.96 19.02
N ALA A 81 1.54 -9.42 19.83
CA ALA A 81 2.42 -8.33 19.42
C ALA A 81 3.38 -8.77 18.29
N ALA A 82 3.97 -9.96 18.39
CA ALA A 82 4.90 -10.45 17.36
C ALA A 82 4.25 -10.62 15.98
N ASN A 83 2.96 -10.93 15.91
CA ASN A 83 2.23 -11.08 14.65
C ASN A 83 2.03 -9.76 13.89
N PHE A 84 2.21 -8.60 14.52
CA PHE A 84 2.19 -7.31 13.83
C PHE A 84 3.45 -7.04 13.00
N HIS A 85 4.54 -7.76 13.25
CA HIS A 85 5.86 -7.45 12.70
C HIS A 85 5.90 -7.39 11.15
N PRO A 86 5.27 -8.30 10.38
CA PRO A 86 5.28 -8.20 8.93
C PRO A 86 4.66 -6.88 8.40
N ALA A 87 3.55 -6.42 8.98
CA ALA A 87 2.93 -5.17 8.59
C ALA A 87 3.73 -3.95 9.05
N VAL A 88 4.45 -4.04 10.18
CA VAL A 88 5.40 -3.00 10.62
C VAL A 88 6.54 -2.84 9.63
N ILE A 89 7.13 -3.95 9.17
CA ILE A 89 8.20 -3.91 8.15
C ILE A 89 7.69 -3.33 6.82
N GLU A 90 6.48 -3.70 6.40
CA GLU A 90 5.88 -3.12 5.19
C GLU A 90 5.59 -1.62 5.35
N ALA A 91 5.08 -1.19 6.51
CA ALA A 91 4.82 0.21 6.82
C ALA A 91 6.12 1.03 6.86
N ASP A 92 7.19 0.47 7.41
CA ASP A 92 8.53 1.07 7.46
C ASP A 92 9.03 1.41 6.05
N HIS A 93 9.13 0.39 5.19
CA HIS A 93 9.67 0.53 3.84
C HIS A 93 8.75 1.29 2.87
N SER A 94 7.50 1.56 3.28
CA SER A 94 6.52 2.34 2.51
C SER A 94 6.17 3.69 3.14
N GLY A 95 6.76 4.05 4.28
CA GLY A 95 6.45 5.29 5.00
C GLY A 95 4.99 5.43 5.45
N ILE A 96 4.31 4.32 5.76
CA ILE A 96 2.88 4.31 6.11
C ILE A 96 2.70 4.61 7.61
N PRO A 97 1.76 5.51 8.00
CA PRO A 97 1.57 5.93 9.39
C PRO A 97 0.83 4.89 10.25
N LEU A 98 1.46 3.76 10.53
CA LEU A 98 0.89 2.69 11.38
C LEU A 98 1.23 2.91 12.86
N VAL A 99 0.22 2.97 13.74
CA VAL A 99 0.43 3.16 15.18
C VAL A 99 0.24 1.84 15.92
N VAL A 100 1.33 1.19 16.31
CA VAL A 100 1.28 -0.12 16.98
C VAL A 100 1.10 0.06 18.49
N LEU A 101 -0.03 -0.41 19.02
CA LEU A 101 -0.38 -0.35 20.44
C LEU A 101 -0.41 -1.76 21.03
N THR A 102 0.67 -2.15 21.70
CA THR A 102 0.75 -3.47 22.35
C THR A 102 0.48 -3.33 23.84
N SER A 103 -0.58 -3.97 24.32
CA SER A 103 -0.79 -4.06 25.77
C SER A 103 0.24 -5.02 26.37
N ASP A 104 0.71 -4.75 27.57
CA ASP A 104 1.76 -5.54 28.23
C ASP A 104 1.43 -5.79 29.70
N ARG A 105 2.08 -6.81 30.28
CA ARG A 105 2.11 -7.00 31.73
C ARG A 105 3.00 -5.94 32.37
N PRO A 106 2.73 -5.55 33.62
CA PRO A 106 3.53 -4.56 34.31
C PRO A 106 4.98 -5.06 34.51
N PRO A 107 5.98 -4.17 34.57
CA PRO A 107 7.39 -4.53 34.53
C PRO A 107 7.81 -5.59 35.55
N GLU A 108 7.21 -5.56 36.76
CA GLU A 108 7.48 -6.52 37.83
C GLU A 108 7.12 -7.98 37.50
N LEU A 109 6.34 -8.24 36.44
CA LEU A 109 5.99 -9.59 36.01
C LEU A 109 6.88 -10.12 34.87
N ARG A 110 7.74 -9.30 34.27
CA ARG A 110 8.64 -9.74 33.19
C ARG A 110 9.75 -10.63 33.75
N GLY A 111 10.09 -11.69 33.00
CA GLY A 111 11.12 -12.65 33.41
C GLY A 111 10.75 -13.57 34.59
N THR A 112 9.51 -13.52 35.08
CA THR A 112 9.05 -14.30 36.24
C THR A 112 8.41 -15.65 35.89
N GLY A 113 8.15 -15.90 34.59
CA GLY A 113 7.31 -17.01 34.14
C GLY A 113 5.81 -16.73 34.20
N ALA A 114 5.40 -15.48 34.46
CA ALA A 114 4.00 -15.07 34.40
C ALA A 114 3.38 -15.38 33.02
N ASN A 115 2.17 -15.95 33.04
CA ASN A 115 1.48 -16.38 31.81
C ASN A 115 1.35 -15.24 30.79
N GLN A 116 1.54 -15.56 29.51
CA GLN A 116 1.40 -14.64 28.37
C GLN A 116 2.23 -13.34 28.54
N THR A 117 3.47 -13.49 29.04
CA THR A 117 4.45 -12.41 29.20
C THR A 117 5.69 -12.74 28.38
N MET A 118 6.16 -11.77 27.60
CA MET A 118 7.42 -11.86 26.85
C MET A 118 8.15 -10.51 26.93
N ASP A 119 9.38 -10.44 26.42
CA ASP A 119 10.02 -9.14 26.21
C ASP A 119 9.40 -8.45 24.98
N GLN A 120 8.59 -7.42 25.23
CA GLN A 120 7.98 -6.59 24.19
C GLN A 120 8.75 -5.28 23.96
N LEU A 121 9.79 -5.00 24.75
CA LEU A 121 10.54 -3.76 24.62
C LEU A 121 11.35 -3.80 23.33
N LYS A 122 11.19 -2.77 22.50
CA LYS A 122 11.87 -2.68 21.20
C LYS A 122 11.66 -3.93 20.33
N LEU A 123 10.50 -4.60 20.44
CA LEU A 123 10.17 -5.81 19.68
C LEU A 123 10.39 -5.67 18.16
N TYR A 124 10.16 -4.47 17.61
CA TYR A 124 10.31 -4.17 16.19
C TYR A 124 11.63 -3.48 15.82
N GLY A 125 12.55 -3.30 16.79
CA GLY A 125 13.87 -2.71 16.55
C GLY A 125 13.83 -1.35 15.83
N ASP A 126 14.61 -1.26 14.75
CA ASP A 126 14.74 -0.05 13.92
C ASP A 126 13.63 0.11 12.88
N ALA A 127 12.72 -0.86 12.77
CA ALA A 127 11.59 -0.76 11.83
C ALA A 127 10.57 0.32 12.24
N VAL A 128 10.66 0.89 13.45
CA VAL A 128 9.76 1.95 13.93
C VAL A 128 10.46 3.30 14.06
N ARG A 129 9.77 4.38 13.66
CA ARG A 129 10.23 5.78 13.78
C ARG A 129 10.31 6.25 15.22
N TYR A 130 9.45 5.71 16.08
CA TYR A 130 9.40 6.04 17.49
C TYR A 130 8.95 4.83 18.31
N PHE A 131 9.62 4.64 19.45
CA PHE A 131 9.21 3.69 20.46
C PHE A 131 9.08 4.38 21.80
N ALA A 132 8.02 4.09 22.53
CA ALA A 132 7.91 4.40 23.94
C ALA A 132 7.25 3.26 24.71
N GLU A 133 7.78 2.96 25.88
CA GLU A 133 7.05 2.25 26.92
C GLU A 133 6.36 3.28 27.82
N LEU A 134 5.05 3.12 28.03
CA LEU A 134 4.32 3.98 28.95
C LEU A 134 4.52 3.52 30.40
N GLY A 135 4.55 4.48 31.33
CA GLY A 135 4.50 4.17 32.76
C GLY A 135 3.16 3.50 33.13
N VAL A 136 3.23 2.53 34.05
CA VAL A 136 2.03 1.92 34.65
C VAL A 136 1.22 3.01 35.35
N ALA A 137 -0.07 3.09 35.07
CA ALA A 137 -0.94 4.09 35.69
C ALA A 137 -1.05 3.87 37.20
N GLU A 138 -0.79 4.92 37.96
CA GLU A 138 -0.89 4.93 39.42
C GLU A 138 -1.87 6.01 39.88
N HIS A 139 -2.38 5.93 41.11
CA HIS A 139 -3.26 6.98 41.63
C HIS A 139 -2.43 8.20 42.10
N ARG A 140 -1.86 8.96 41.15
CA ARG A 140 -1.04 10.17 41.39
C ARG A 140 -1.24 11.25 40.32
N ILE A 141 -0.98 12.50 40.70
CA ILE A 141 -1.03 13.68 39.80
C ILE A 141 0.14 13.69 38.79
N GLY A 142 0.00 14.46 37.71
CA GLY A 142 1.05 14.73 36.73
C GLY A 142 1.20 13.65 35.66
N GLN A 143 0.23 12.74 35.50
CA GLN A 143 0.30 11.67 34.52
C GLN A 143 -0.47 12.00 33.23
N VAL A 144 -1.54 12.80 33.30
CA VAL A 144 -2.34 13.16 32.11
C VAL A 144 -1.49 13.89 31.06
N GLY A 145 -0.71 14.89 31.47
CA GLY A 145 0.17 15.61 30.55
C GLY A 145 1.26 14.72 29.92
N TYR A 146 1.77 13.75 30.69
CA TYR A 146 2.73 12.75 30.22
C TYR A 146 2.12 11.82 29.16
N TRP A 147 0.94 11.25 29.44
CA TRP A 147 0.23 10.36 28.51
C TRP A 147 -0.07 11.07 27.19
N ARG A 148 -0.66 12.26 27.26
CA ARG A 148 -1.03 13.05 26.07
C ARG A 148 0.17 13.44 25.23
N THR A 149 1.21 13.99 25.87
CA THR A 149 2.44 14.39 25.17
C THR A 149 3.13 13.20 24.50
N THR A 150 3.07 12.01 25.09
CA THR A 150 3.63 10.78 24.49
C THR A 150 2.88 10.39 23.22
N ILE A 151 1.54 10.49 23.23
CA ILE A 151 0.73 10.29 22.00
C ILE A 151 1.07 11.33 20.93
N CYS A 152 1.16 12.61 21.28
CA CYS A 152 1.51 13.65 20.30
C CYS A 152 2.89 13.38 19.65
N ARG A 153 3.88 12.93 20.42
CA ARG A 153 5.20 12.54 19.90
C ARG A 153 5.11 11.35 18.96
N ALA A 154 4.33 10.33 19.34
CA ALA A 154 4.13 9.14 18.52
C ALA A 154 3.47 9.50 17.18
N LEU A 155 2.42 10.31 17.19
CA LEU A 155 1.74 10.72 15.96
C LEU A 155 2.60 11.62 15.06
N ALA A 156 3.39 12.52 15.66
CA ALA A 156 4.34 13.33 14.90
C ALA A 156 5.41 12.47 14.21
N ALA A 157 5.92 11.44 14.88
CA ALA A 157 6.87 10.49 14.29
C ALA A 157 6.21 9.54 13.27
N ALA A 158 4.93 9.21 13.46
CA ALA A 158 4.18 8.33 12.56
C ALA A 158 4.00 8.91 11.15
N ALA A 159 4.15 10.23 10.99
CA ALA A 159 4.02 10.91 9.69
C ALA A 159 4.96 10.36 8.60
N SER A 160 6.02 9.63 8.96
CA SER A 160 6.99 9.05 8.01
C SER A 160 7.20 7.54 8.18
N GLY A 161 6.31 6.83 8.87
CA GLY A 161 6.41 5.39 9.07
C GLY A 161 5.75 4.89 10.36
N PRO A 162 5.96 3.61 10.74
CA PRO A 162 5.28 3.02 11.89
C PRO A 162 5.90 3.47 13.21
N VAL A 163 5.09 3.48 14.27
CA VAL A 163 5.53 3.75 15.66
C VAL A 163 5.02 2.66 16.60
N HIS A 164 5.72 2.43 17.71
CA HIS A 164 5.33 1.43 18.70
C HIS A 164 5.20 2.03 20.09
N LEU A 165 4.00 1.91 20.66
CA LEU A 165 3.73 2.20 22.06
C LEU A 165 3.45 0.91 22.82
N ASN A 166 4.34 0.57 23.75
CA ASN A 166 4.16 -0.54 24.68
C ASN A 166 3.41 -0.04 25.94
N LEU A 167 2.29 -0.68 26.27
CA LEU A 167 1.33 -0.19 27.26
C LEU A 167 1.18 -1.19 28.42
N PRO A 168 2.03 -1.12 29.47
CA PRO A 168 1.93 -2.01 30.61
C PRO A 168 0.73 -1.65 31.50
N PHE A 169 -0.20 -2.59 31.68
CA PHE A 169 -1.40 -2.40 32.50
C PHE A 169 -1.43 -3.33 33.71
N ARG A 170 -1.67 -2.78 34.90
CA ARG A 170 -1.90 -3.53 36.15
C ARG A 170 -3.40 -3.74 36.35
N GLU A 171 -3.77 -4.90 36.90
CA GLU A 171 -5.18 -5.16 37.26
C GLU A 171 -5.66 -4.19 38.37
N PRO A 172 -6.96 -3.85 38.40
CA PRO A 172 -8.07 -4.31 37.54
C PRO A 172 -8.06 -3.69 36.13
N LEU A 173 -8.48 -4.45 35.12
CA LEU A 173 -8.44 -4.02 33.70
C LEU A 173 -9.75 -3.46 33.17
N ILE A 174 -10.84 -3.52 33.94
CA ILE A 174 -12.16 -3.01 33.58
C ILE A 174 -12.67 -2.19 34.78
N PRO A 175 -13.53 -1.18 34.60
CA PRO A 175 -14.10 -0.43 35.72
C PRO A 175 -14.95 -1.32 36.62
N ASP A 176 -14.84 -1.13 37.95
CA ASP A 176 -15.66 -1.86 38.95
C ASP A 176 -16.94 -1.10 39.36
N GLY A 177 -17.37 -0.09 38.58
CA GLY A 177 -18.70 0.52 38.71
C GLY A 177 -18.81 1.85 39.48
N ASP A 178 -17.72 2.42 40.00
CA ASP A 178 -17.75 3.74 40.68
C ASP A 178 -17.12 4.87 39.86
N GLU A 179 -17.90 5.93 39.61
CA GLU A 179 -17.50 7.19 38.95
C GLU A 179 -16.78 8.16 39.90
N ASP A 180 -15.70 7.71 40.54
CA ASP A 180 -14.85 8.64 41.29
C ASP A 180 -14.11 9.60 40.34
N ARG A 181 -13.95 10.86 40.74
CA ARG A 181 -13.15 11.83 39.98
C ARG A 181 -11.67 11.48 40.07
N TRP A 182 -10.97 11.51 38.94
CA TRP A 182 -9.51 11.42 38.91
C TRP A 182 -8.86 12.59 39.66
N LEU A 183 -7.60 12.41 40.09
CA LEU A 183 -6.86 13.38 40.90
C LEU A 183 -6.53 14.70 40.18
N GLU A 184 -6.65 14.74 38.85
CA GLU A 184 -6.42 15.92 38.01
C GLU A 184 -7.41 15.95 36.83
N PRO A 185 -7.65 17.11 36.18
CA PRO A 185 -8.51 17.18 35.01
C PRO A 185 -8.00 16.28 33.88
N THR A 186 -8.88 15.42 33.37
CA THR A 186 -8.57 14.49 32.27
C THR A 186 -8.94 15.06 30.90
N THR A 187 -9.64 16.20 30.85
CA THR A 187 -10.05 16.88 29.61
C THR A 187 -8.85 17.33 28.78
N GLY A 188 -8.93 17.16 27.46
CA GLY A 188 -7.92 17.67 26.53
C GLY A 188 -7.98 19.20 26.34
N ARG A 189 -7.29 19.71 25.31
CA ARG A 189 -7.29 21.14 24.98
C ARG A 189 -8.66 21.59 24.41
N PRO A 190 -8.97 22.91 24.46
CA PRO A 190 -10.19 23.45 23.86
C PRO A 190 -10.32 23.11 22.37
N GLU A 191 -11.55 23.12 21.86
CA GLU A 191 -11.88 22.95 20.43
C GLU A 191 -11.36 21.64 19.80
N GLY A 192 -11.07 20.61 20.60
CA GLY A 192 -10.54 19.35 20.08
C GLY A 192 -9.07 19.40 19.68
N ALA A 193 -8.34 20.47 20.00
CA ALA A 193 -6.92 20.58 19.65
C ALA A 193 -6.06 19.49 20.32
N PRO A 194 -4.96 19.06 19.68
CA PRO A 194 -3.98 18.18 20.31
C PRO A 194 -3.31 18.88 21.51
N TRP A 195 -2.85 18.09 22.48
CA TRP A 195 -2.18 18.57 23.68
C TRP A 195 -0.90 19.35 23.37
N THR A 196 -0.15 18.88 22.38
CA THR A 196 1.06 19.51 21.83
C THR A 196 0.92 19.60 20.31
N ALA A 197 0.85 20.82 19.77
CA ALA A 197 0.86 21.05 18.34
C ALA A 197 2.30 20.93 17.79
N VAL A 198 2.49 20.08 16.79
CA VAL A 198 3.74 19.97 16.04
C VAL A 198 3.50 20.56 14.65
N LEU A 199 4.20 21.64 14.33
CA LEU A 199 4.08 22.31 13.04
C LEU A 199 5.16 21.79 12.09
N SER A 200 4.77 21.34 10.90
CA SER A 200 5.72 21.00 9.85
C SER A 200 6.43 22.27 9.35
N PRO A 201 7.74 22.21 9.04
CA PRO A 201 8.45 23.34 8.43
C PRO A 201 7.76 23.79 7.14
N VAL A 202 7.71 25.11 6.89
CA VAL A 202 7.29 25.66 5.60
C VAL A 202 8.40 25.40 4.60
N GLU A 203 8.16 24.55 3.61
CA GLU A 203 9.15 24.24 2.59
C GLU A 203 9.21 25.33 1.50
N HIS A 204 10.39 25.90 1.28
CA HIS A 204 10.65 26.84 0.18
C HIS A 204 10.96 26.07 -1.11
N SER A 205 10.11 26.18 -2.13
CA SER A 205 10.26 25.47 -3.43
C SER A 205 10.97 26.27 -4.53
N GLU A 206 11.46 27.48 -4.22
CA GLU A 206 11.99 28.42 -5.23
C GLU A 206 13.29 28.01 -5.96
N PRO A 207 14.25 27.25 -5.37
CA PRO A 207 15.52 26.95 -6.05
C PRO A 207 15.43 26.09 -7.31
N LEU A 208 14.40 25.23 -7.44
CA LEU A 208 14.34 24.23 -8.51
C LEU A 208 14.07 24.84 -9.90
N LEU A 209 13.34 25.96 -9.97
CA LEU A 209 13.08 26.64 -11.25
C LEU A 209 14.37 27.18 -11.91
N ALA A 210 15.40 27.46 -11.12
CA ALA A 210 16.70 27.90 -11.63
C ALA A 210 17.55 26.74 -12.18
N GLU A 211 17.38 25.50 -11.69
CA GLU A 211 18.04 24.32 -12.25
C GLU A 211 17.48 23.94 -13.64
N PHE A 212 16.21 24.28 -13.91
CA PHE A 212 15.58 24.11 -15.22
C PHE A 212 15.77 25.32 -16.17
N ALA A 213 16.62 26.29 -15.84
CA ALA A 213 16.75 27.55 -16.58
C ALA A 213 17.42 27.41 -17.96
N ASP A 214 18.09 26.29 -18.24
CA ASP A 214 18.59 25.94 -19.57
C ASP A 214 17.57 25.04 -20.28
N PRO A 215 17.24 25.25 -21.57
CA PRO A 215 16.23 24.46 -22.26
C PRO A 215 16.75 23.03 -22.51
N VAL A 216 16.54 22.15 -21.53
CA VAL A 216 16.75 20.71 -21.68
C VAL A 216 15.72 20.18 -22.68
N GLU A 217 16.20 19.70 -23.82
CA GLU A 217 15.34 19.20 -24.89
C GLU A 217 14.84 17.78 -24.62
N ARG A 218 15.63 16.95 -23.91
CA ARG A 218 15.37 15.52 -23.68
C ARG A 218 15.18 15.16 -22.20
N GLY A 219 14.19 15.76 -21.53
CA GLY A 219 13.84 15.37 -20.17
C GLY A 219 12.82 14.22 -20.10
N LEU A 220 12.75 13.55 -18.96
CA LEU A 220 11.82 12.47 -18.65
C LEU A 220 11.33 12.62 -17.20
N VAL A 221 10.03 12.46 -16.97
CA VAL A 221 9.48 12.34 -15.61
C VAL A 221 9.22 10.87 -15.31
N VAL A 222 9.73 10.39 -14.17
CA VAL A 222 9.52 9.04 -13.66
C VAL A 222 8.72 9.11 -12.36
N ILE A 223 7.61 8.39 -12.31
CA ILE A 223 6.71 8.35 -11.15
C ILE A 223 6.61 6.90 -10.67
N GLY A 224 7.19 6.62 -9.51
CA GLY A 224 7.20 5.30 -8.88
C GLY A 224 6.19 5.17 -7.73
N ASP A 225 6.27 4.05 -7.01
CA ASP A 225 5.39 3.74 -5.88
C ASP A 225 5.43 4.82 -4.78
N ASN A 226 4.29 5.04 -4.10
CA ASN A 226 4.11 6.06 -3.05
C ASN A 226 4.56 7.47 -3.47
N ALA A 227 4.43 7.83 -4.75
CA ALA A 227 4.68 9.19 -5.21
C ALA A 227 3.75 10.20 -4.52
N ALA A 228 4.34 11.21 -3.86
CA ALA A 228 3.59 12.33 -3.32
C ALA A 228 3.26 13.34 -4.43
N GLU A 229 2.00 13.77 -4.50
CA GLU A 229 1.51 14.76 -5.47
C GLU A 229 1.89 14.44 -6.93
N PRO A 230 1.53 13.25 -7.46
CA PRO A 230 1.84 12.86 -8.84
C PRO A 230 1.33 13.87 -9.87
N GLU A 231 0.24 14.58 -9.59
CA GLU A 231 -0.31 15.65 -10.43
C GLU A 231 0.68 16.81 -10.67
N ARG A 232 1.59 17.09 -9.74
CA ARG A 232 2.65 18.09 -9.95
C ARG A 232 3.72 17.62 -10.90
N ALA A 233 4.08 16.33 -10.82
CA ALA A 233 5.02 15.72 -11.73
C ALA A 233 4.46 15.68 -13.16
N VAL A 234 3.16 15.39 -13.29
CA VAL A 234 2.42 15.48 -14.55
C VAL A 234 2.43 16.91 -15.09
N ALA A 235 2.07 17.91 -14.28
CA ALA A 235 2.09 19.32 -14.70
C ALA A 235 3.48 19.79 -15.13
N LEU A 236 4.55 19.30 -14.48
CA LEU A 236 5.93 19.53 -14.90
C LEU A 236 6.19 18.94 -16.28
N ALA A 237 5.87 17.67 -16.49
CA ALA A 237 6.05 17.03 -17.78
C ALA A 237 5.30 17.75 -18.91
N GLU A 238 4.08 18.21 -18.66
CA GLU A 238 3.30 18.99 -19.63
C GLU A 238 3.95 20.33 -19.96
N ALA A 239 4.37 21.08 -18.93
CA ALA A 239 4.96 22.40 -19.07
C ALA A 239 6.28 22.38 -19.86
N PHE A 240 7.07 21.32 -19.73
CA PHE A 240 8.33 21.15 -20.44
C PHE A 240 8.20 20.34 -21.75
N GLY A 241 7.07 19.66 -21.96
CA GLY A 241 6.87 18.77 -23.10
C GLY A 241 7.76 17.54 -23.02
N TRP A 242 7.75 16.88 -21.86
CA TRP A 242 8.50 15.66 -21.57
C TRP A 242 7.56 14.45 -21.46
N PRO A 243 7.99 13.25 -21.88
CA PRO A 243 7.28 12.01 -21.60
C PRO A 243 7.21 11.73 -20.09
N ILE A 244 6.19 10.98 -19.71
CA ILE A 244 5.98 10.47 -18.35
C ILE A 244 6.03 8.95 -18.41
N ILE A 245 6.92 8.35 -17.61
CA ILE A 245 6.85 6.94 -17.25
C ILE A 245 6.33 6.88 -15.81
N SER A 246 5.10 6.43 -15.65
CA SER A 246 4.54 6.13 -14.34
C SER A 246 4.37 4.63 -14.20
N GLU A 247 4.99 4.05 -13.19
CA GLU A 247 4.56 2.73 -12.70
C GLU A 247 3.08 2.81 -12.34
N ALA A 248 2.34 1.70 -12.45
CA ALA A 248 0.90 1.70 -12.17
C ALA A 248 0.56 2.32 -10.80
N THR A 249 1.39 2.06 -9.79
CA THR A 249 1.17 2.53 -8.41
C THR A 249 1.72 3.91 -8.14
N GLY A 250 2.41 4.51 -9.12
CA GLY A 250 2.72 5.93 -9.12
C GLY A 250 1.51 6.82 -9.42
N ASN A 251 0.42 6.25 -9.94
CA ASN A 251 -0.85 6.96 -10.22
C ASN A 251 -0.68 8.22 -11.08
N GLY A 252 0.37 8.25 -11.93
CA GLY A 252 0.73 9.38 -12.78
C GLY A 252 0.53 9.14 -14.27
N ARG A 253 -0.21 8.09 -14.67
CA ARG A 253 -0.57 7.81 -16.08
C ARG A 253 -1.70 8.73 -16.54
N LEU A 254 -1.42 10.04 -16.53
CA LEU A 254 -2.39 11.10 -16.80
C LEU A 254 -2.00 11.89 -18.06
N GLY A 255 -2.97 12.10 -18.93
CA GLY A 255 -2.85 12.89 -20.14
C GLY A 255 -1.94 12.29 -21.21
N GLY A 256 -1.83 12.99 -22.34
CA GLY A 256 -1.12 12.53 -23.54
C GLY A 256 0.40 12.41 -23.40
N ASN A 257 0.99 12.79 -22.26
CA ASN A 257 2.42 12.63 -22.01
C ASN A 257 2.76 11.26 -21.41
N ALA A 258 1.76 10.52 -20.90
CA ALA A 258 1.95 9.20 -20.33
C ALA A 258 2.34 8.15 -21.39
N ILE A 259 3.44 7.45 -21.13
CA ILE A 259 3.92 6.32 -21.93
C ILE A 259 3.61 5.05 -21.15
N THR A 260 2.46 4.44 -21.42
CA THR A 260 1.92 3.33 -20.62
C THR A 260 2.52 1.98 -21.01
N CYS A 261 3.01 1.84 -22.24
CA CYS A 261 3.67 0.64 -22.74
C CYS A 261 5.19 0.65 -22.52
N TYR A 262 5.70 1.54 -21.66
CA TYR A 262 7.13 1.78 -21.50
C TYR A 262 7.95 0.52 -21.22
N SER A 263 7.41 -0.45 -20.47
CA SER A 263 8.11 -1.69 -20.15
C SER A 263 8.44 -2.51 -21.40
N HIS A 264 7.61 -2.43 -22.45
CA HIS A 264 7.84 -3.05 -23.75
C HIS A 264 8.84 -2.24 -24.59
N LEU A 265 8.73 -0.91 -24.59
CA LEU A 265 9.66 -0.03 -25.32
C LEU A 265 11.10 -0.21 -24.81
N LEU A 266 11.27 -0.32 -23.49
CA LEU A 266 12.58 -0.43 -22.84
C LEU A 266 13.15 -1.86 -22.85
N ALA A 267 12.43 -2.83 -23.41
CA ALA A 267 12.94 -4.18 -23.62
C ALA A 267 13.93 -4.24 -24.79
N ASP A 268 13.76 -3.38 -25.80
CA ASP A 268 14.62 -3.28 -26.98
C ASP A 268 15.82 -2.37 -26.71
N ALA A 269 17.04 -2.86 -27.00
CA ALA A 269 18.26 -2.12 -26.72
C ALA A 269 18.48 -0.93 -27.67
N GLU A 270 18.07 -1.03 -28.93
CA GLU A 270 18.22 0.02 -29.93
C GLU A 270 17.23 1.16 -29.67
N LEU A 271 15.98 0.85 -29.32
CA LEU A 271 15.03 1.85 -28.87
C LEU A 271 15.51 2.55 -27.60
N LEU A 272 16.04 1.80 -26.63
CA LEU A 272 16.54 2.37 -25.39
C LEU A 272 17.65 3.40 -25.64
N ASP A 273 18.56 3.15 -26.58
CA ASP A 273 19.62 4.11 -26.93
C ASP A 273 19.07 5.35 -27.66
N ARG A 274 18.04 5.20 -28.50
CA ARG A 274 17.34 6.34 -29.14
C ARG A 274 16.52 7.17 -28.15
N LEU A 275 15.96 6.53 -27.14
CA LEU A 275 15.08 7.10 -26.13
C LEU A 275 15.83 7.53 -24.86
N ARG A 276 17.15 7.69 -24.91
CA ARG A 276 17.95 8.08 -23.74
C ARG A 276 17.71 9.56 -23.36
N PRO A 277 17.20 9.84 -22.15
CA PRO A 277 17.04 11.20 -21.66
C PRO A 277 18.37 11.83 -21.21
N GLU A 278 18.41 13.16 -21.14
CA GLU A 278 19.50 13.95 -20.56
C GLU A 278 19.24 14.28 -19.09
N VAL A 279 17.96 14.45 -18.72
CA VAL A 279 17.51 14.77 -17.37
C VAL A 279 16.35 13.88 -16.99
N ILE A 280 16.36 13.37 -15.75
CA ILE A 280 15.25 12.63 -15.16
C ILE A 280 14.79 13.37 -13.90
N VAL A 281 13.47 13.51 -13.76
CA VAL A 281 12.83 13.91 -12.49
C VAL A 281 12.10 12.71 -11.94
N THR A 282 12.56 12.19 -10.79
CA THR A 282 12.01 11.02 -10.12
C THR A 282 11.15 11.42 -8.94
N VAL A 283 9.89 10.95 -8.91
CA VAL A 283 8.97 11.11 -7.77
C VAL A 283 8.55 9.73 -7.28
N GLY A 284 8.59 9.50 -5.97
CA GLY A 284 8.30 8.20 -5.39
C GLY A 284 9.43 7.18 -5.58
N LYS A 285 9.11 5.90 -5.46
CA LYS A 285 10.06 4.78 -5.49
C LYS A 285 9.91 3.95 -6.78
N PRO A 286 10.68 4.24 -7.84
CA PRO A 286 10.69 3.40 -9.03
C PRO A 286 11.45 2.08 -8.76
N GLY A 287 11.09 1.02 -9.47
CA GLY A 287 11.81 -0.25 -9.40
C GLY A 287 11.00 -1.51 -9.70
N LEU A 288 9.73 -1.38 -10.10
CA LEU A 288 8.92 -2.51 -10.56
C LEU A 288 9.50 -3.12 -11.84
N VAL A 289 9.88 -2.28 -12.80
CA VAL A 289 10.45 -2.68 -14.09
C VAL A 289 11.94 -2.38 -14.11
N LYS A 290 12.79 -3.42 -14.08
CA LYS A 290 14.26 -3.25 -14.02
C LYS A 290 14.83 -2.50 -15.23
N GLN A 291 14.18 -2.63 -16.39
CA GLN A 291 14.59 -1.97 -17.64
C GLN A 291 14.52 -0.45 -17.52
N LEU A 292 13.58 0.09 -16.72
CA LEU A 292 13.49 1.52 -16.43
C LEU A 292 14.78 2.07 -15.82
N LEU A 293 15.41 1.29 -14.93
CA LEU A 293 16.65 1.70 -14.26
C LEU A 293 17.84 1.87 -15.22
N ARG A 294 17.76 1.32 -16.44
CA ARG A 294 18.80 1.49 -17.47
C ARG A 294 18.82 2.89 -18.09
N LEU A 295 17.76 3.68 -17.90
CA LEU A 295 17.70 5.08 -18.34
C LEU A 295 18.43 6.04 -17.40
N TYR A 296 18.61 5.67 -16.13
CA TYR A 296 19.15 6.53 -15.06
C TYR A 296 20.60 7.01 -15.16
N PRO A 297 21.50 6.41 -15.95
CA PRO A 297 22.81 6.99 -16.25
C PRO A 297 22.71 8.28 -17.11
N VAL A 298 22.06 9.30 -16.56
CA VAL A 298 21.83 10.62 -17.17
C VAL A 298 22.75 11.68 -16.60
N SER A 299 22.83 12.82 -17.28
CA SER A 299 23.61 13.97 -16.83
C SER A 299 23.06 14.59 -15.54
N HIS A 300 21.74 14.54 -15.34
CA HIS A 300 21.11 15.12 -14.15
C HIS A 300 19.85 14.33 -13.73
N ASN A 301 19.89 13.73 -12.54
CA ASN A 301 18.72 13.08 -11.93
C ASN A 301 18.28 13.89 -10.70
N ILE A 302 17.07 14.42 -10.74
CA ILE A 302 16.44 15.16 -9.65
C ILE A 302 15.48 14.22 -8.94
N VAL A 303 15.70 13.95 -7.66
CA VAL A 303 14.83 13.10 -6.85
C VAL A 303 13.96 13.95 -5.93
N VAL A 304 12.67 13.64 -5.89
CA VAL A 304 11.69 14.31 -5.03
C VAL A 304 11.39 13.40 -3.84
N GLY A 305 11.74 13.85 -2.63
CA GLY A 305 11.53 13.08 -1.42
C GLY A 305 12.20 13.68 -0.18
N PRO A 306 12.13 12.99 0.97
CA PRO A 306 12.75 13.43 2.21
C PRO A 306 14.26 13.65 2.07
N GLN A 307 14.79 14.68 2.74
CA GLN A 307 16.21 15.06 2.62
C GLN A 307 17.23 14.04 3.17
N THR A 308 16.80 13.01 3.90
CA THR A 308 17.72 12.06 4.56
C THR A 308 17.48 10.60 4.19
N ASP A 309 16.39 10.30 3.49
CA ASP A 309 15.96 8.93 3.16
C ASP A 309 15.23 8.89 1.81
N TRP A 310 15.82 9.56 0.80
CA TRP A 310 15.24 9.59 -0.55
C TRP A 310 15.48 8.29 -1.30
N MET A 311 14.57 7.97 -2.22
CA MET A 311 14.59 6.73 -2.99
C MET A 311 15.40 6.91 -4.27
N ASP A 312 16.59 6.33 -4.32
CA ASP A 312 17.47 6.35 -5.50
C ASP A 312 18.17 4.99 -5.69
N PRO A 313 17.48 4.00 -6.29
CA PRO A 313 18.02 2.65 -6.45
C PRO A 313 19.29 2.59 -7.30
N THR A 314 19.53 3.60 -8.15
CA THR A 314 20.70 3.67 -9.03
C THR A 314 21.84 4.52 -8.48
N ARG A 315 21.62 5.24 -7.37
CA ARG A 315 22.59 6.16 -6.76
C ARG A 315 23.09 7.22 -7.73
N THR A 316 22.19 7.78 -8.54
CA THR A 316 22.49 8.79 -9.56
C THR A 316 21.91 10.17 -9.25
N ALA A 317 21.21 10.35 -8.14
CA ALA A 317 20.65 11.63 -7.73
C ALA A 317 21.73 12.72 -7.71
N ALA A 318 21.57 13.71 -8.57
CA ALA A 318 22.40 14.92 -8.60
C ALA A 318 21.84 15.99 -7.66
N THR A 319 20.51 16.08 -7.59
CA THR A 319 19.78 16.99 -6.71
C THR A 319 18.64 16.24 -6.02
N VAL A 320 18.39 16.57 -4.74
CA VAL A 320 17.23 16.07 -3.98
C VAL A 320 16.41 17.27 -3.52
N VAL A 321 15.11 17.26 -3.80
CA VAL A 321 14.18 18.28 -3.33
C VAL A 321 13.04 17.68 -2.56
N ALA A 322 12.53 18.39 -1.57
CA ALA A 322 11.38 17.91 -0.80
C ALA A 322 10.10 17.86 -1.64
N ARG A 323 9.97 18.80 -2.60
CA ARG A 323 8.73 19.00 -3.35
C ARG A 323 8.96 19.69 -4.68
N LEU A 324 8.17 19.33 -5.69
CA LEU A 324 8.17 20.00 -6.99
C LEU A 324 7.46 21.37 -6.96
N PRO A 325 7.94 22.37 -7.73
CA PRO A 325 7.27 23.65 -7.90
C PRO A 325 5.93 23.46 -8.62
N ARG A 326 5.01 24.39 -8.39
CA ARG A 326 3.79 24.47 -9.19
C ARG A 326 4.12 25.18 -10.50
N VAL A 327 3.95 24.48 -11.61
CA VAL A 327 4.16 25.02 -12.95
C VAL A 327 2.88 24.86 -13.77
N THR A 328 2.72 25.70 -14.79
CA THR A 328 1.61 25.66 -15.74
C THR A 328 2.13 25.83 -17.15
N GLY A 329 1.34 25.36 -18.12
CA GLY A 329 1.68 25.43 -19.53
C GLY A 329 1.71 24.03 -20.15
N ARG A 330 1.65 23.99 -21.48
CA ARG A 330 1.75 22.75 -22.24
C ARG A 330 2.64 22.99 -23.45
N ARG A 331 3.65 22.15 -23.61
CA ARG A 331 4.56 22.18 -24.77
C ARG A 331 4.52 20.84 -25.50
N SER A 332 4.65 20.88 -26.82
CA SER A 332 4.85 19.69 -27.65
C SER A 332 6.21 19.80 -28.33
N THR A 333 7.14 18.95 -27.93
CA THR A 333 8.52 18.90 -28.43
C THR A 333 8.68 17.76 -29.45
N GLY A 334 9.74 17.81 -30.27
CA GLY A 334 10.10 16.67 -31.12
C GLY A 334 10.39 15.41 -30.30
N TRP A 335 11.02 15.62 -29.13
CA TRP A 335 11.27 14.60 -28.13
C TRP A 335 9.98 13.89 -27.68
N LEU A 336 9.01 14.61 -27.12
CA LEU A 336 7.75 14.01 -26.66
C LEU A 336 7.00 13.30 -27.80
N ARG A 337 6.94 13.90 -29.00
CA ARG A 337 6.27 13.27 -30.15
C ARG A 337 6.91 11.94 -30.56
N SER A 338 8.23 11.79 -30.39
CA SER A 338 8.92 10.53 -30.69
C SER A 338 8.46 9.39 -29.75
N TRP A 339 8.30 9.69 -28.46
CA TRP A 339 7.77 8.73 -27.47
C TRP A 339 6.29 8.43 -27.72
N GLN A 340 5.46 9.44 -27.98
CA GLN A 340 4.03 9.29 -28.25
C GLN A 340 3.75 8.41 -29.47
N ARG A 341 4.58 8.50 -30.52
CA ARG A 341 4.46 7.64 -31.71
C ARG A 341 4.67 6.17 -31.34
N LEU A 342 5.72 5.86 -30.59
CA LEU A 342 6.01 4.48 -30.15
C LEU A 342 4.96 3.96 -29.17
N GLU A 343 4.48 4.81 -28.26
CA GLU A 343 3.38 4.50 -27.36
C GLU A 343 2.11 4.11 -28.12
N ALA A 344 1.72 4.89 -29.13
CA ALA A 344 0.51 4.60 -29.91
C ALA A 344 0.59 3.25 -30.63
N ILE A 345 1.76 2.93 -31.21
CA ILE A 345 1.99 1.66 -31.90
C ILE A 345 1.99 0.48 -30.93
N ALA A 346 2.69 0.63 -29.80
CA ALA A 346 2.74 -0.40 -28.76
C ALA A 346 1.35 -0.65 -28.15
N ARG A 347 0.60 0.42 -27.86
CA ARG A 347 -0.74 0.33 -27.27
C ARG A 347 -1.73 -0.35 -28.20
N ASP A 348 -1.81 0.09 -29.46
CA ASP A 348 -2.67 -0.52 -30.48
C ASP A 348 -2.33 -2.00 -30.70
N THR A 349 -1.04 -2.34 -30.71
CA THR A 349 -0.59 -3.73 -30.86
C THR A 349 -0.92 -4.58 -29.65
N LEU A 350 -0.70 -4.07 -28.44
CA LEU A 350 -1.05 -4.77 -27.20
C LEU A 350 -2.55 -5.01 -27.13
N ASP A 351 -3.37 -3.96 -27.28
CA ASP A 351 -4.82 -4.06 -27.15
C ASP A 351 -5.41 -5.04 -28.18
N ARG A 352 -4.97 -4.96 -29.44
CA ARG A 352 -5.37 -5.91 -30.48
C ARG A 352 -4.99 -7.36 -30.16
N SER A 353 -3.76 -7.58 -29.68
CA SER A 353 -3.29 -8.93 -29.31
C SER A 353 -4.13 -9.53 -28.18
N LEU A 354 -4.59 -8.69 -27.23
CA LEU A 354 -5.44 -9.12 -26.13
C LEU A 354 -6.89 -9.35 -26.57
N ASP A 355 -7.41 -8.51 -27.47
CA ASP A 355 -8.79 -8.61 -27.97
C ASP A 355 -9.00 -9.81 -28.91
N GLU A 356 -8.00 -10.12 -29.74
CA GLU A 356 -8.03 -11.24 -30.70
C GLU A 356 -7.77 -12.62 -30.04
N ALA A 357 -7.30 -12.65 -28.79
CA ALA A 357 -7.08 -13.89 -28.07
C ALA A 357 -8.42 -14.53 -27.65
N ASP A 358 -8.62 -15.81 -28.00
CA ASP A 358 -9.82 -16.58 -27.63
C ASP A 358 -9.89 -16.88 -26.12
N GLU A 359 -8.74 -17.08 -25.48
CA GLU A 359 -8.63 -17.43 -24.06
C GLU A 359 -8.55 -16.20 -23.15
N LEU A 360 -9.15 -16.31 -21.95
CA LEU A 360 -9.03 -15.29 -20.90
C LEU A 360 -7.65 -15.37 -20.22
N SER A 361 -6.64 -14.78 -20.87
CA SER A 361 -5.27 -14.76 -20.36
C SER A 361 -5.08 -13.83 -19.16
N GLU A 362 -4.02 -14.04 -18.38
CA GLU A 362 -3.67 -13.20 -17.22
C GLU A 362 -3.48 -11.71 -17.60
N LEU A 363 -2.91 -11.44 -18.77
CA LEU A 363 -2.78 -10.08 -19.32
C LEU A 363 -4.15 -9.46 -19.62
N ARG A 364 -5.04 -10.24 -20.24
CA ARG A 364 -6.40 -9.78 -20.56
C ARG A 364 -7.20 -9.52 -19.28
N VAL A 365 -7.10 -10.38 -18.27
CA VAL A 365 -7.71 -10.14 -16.94
C VAL A 365 -7.26 -8.82 -16.33
N ALA A 366 -5.94 -8.55 -16.32
CA ALA A 366 -5.41 -7.30 -15.78
C ALA A 366 -5.87 -6.06 -16.57
N ARG A 367 -5.85 -6.13 -17.91
CA ARG A 367 -6.34 -5.05 -18.79
C ARG A 367 -7.83 -4.81 -18.59
N ASP A 368 -8.64 -5.86 -18.71
CA ASP A 368 -10.10 -5.81 -18.62
C ASP A 368 -10.51 -5.29 -17.22
N LEU A 369 -9.87 -5.74 -16.14
CA LEU A 369 -10.12 -5.21 -14.80
C LEU A 369 -9.88 -3.70 -14.72
N ALA A 370 -8.72 -3.23 -15.19
CA ALA A 370 -8.37 -1.82 -15.15
C ALA A 370 -9.32 -0.94 -15.96
N VAL A 371 -9.81 -1.42 -17.10
CA VAL A 371 -10.75 -0.69 -17.97
C VAL A 371 -12.17 -0.74 -17.42
N LEU A 372 -12.62 -1.88 -16.92
CA LEU A 372 -14.00 -2.10 -16.49
C LEU A 372 -14.27 -1.64 -15.05
N ALA A 373 -13.25 -1.48 -14.22
CA ALA A 373 -13.40 -0.93 -12.86
C ALA A 373 -14.03 0.48 -12.88
N GLY A 374 -13.79 1.25 -13.95
CA GLY A 374 -14.39 2.55 -14.19
C GLY A 374 -13.73 3.70 -13.42
N GLU A 375 -14.22 4.92 -13.65
CA GLU A 375 -13.72 6.12 -12.99
C GLU A 375 -13.98 6.08 -11.47
N GLN A 376 -13.09 6.69 -10.69
CA GLN A 376 -13.16 6.77 -9.23
C GLN A 376 -13.11 5.42 -8.51
N SER A 377 -12.71 4.36 -9.21
CA SER A 377 -12.48 3.04 -8.64
C SER A 377 -11.08 2.94 -8.02
N LEU A 378 -10.91 1.92 -7.18
CA LEU A 378 -9.61 1.56 -6.61
C LEU A 378 -9.30 0.11 -6.93
N ILE A 379 -8.05 -0.17 -7.33
CA ILE A 379 -7.53 -1.52 -7.50
C ILE A 379 -6.34 -1.73 -6.55
N PHE A 380 -6.49 -2.65 -5.61
CA PHE A 380 -5.36 -3.19 -4.86
C PHE A 380 -4.72 -4.33 -5.64
N VAL A 381 -3.40 -4.36 -5.76
CA VAL A 381 -2.72 -5.38 -6.59
C VAL A 381 -1.65 -6.12 -5.79
N GLY A 382 -1.67 -7.45 -5.86
CA GLY A 382 -0.66 -8.31 -5.25
C GLY A 382 0.74 -8.11 -5.84
N SER A 383 1.77 -8.20 -4.99
CA SER A 383 3.12 -7.69 -5.26
C SER A 383 3.98 -8.49 -6.26
N SER A 384 3.48 -9.62 -6.77
CA SER A 384 4.19 -10.54 -7.67
C SER A 384 3.83 -10.32 -9.15
N MET A 385 3.30 -11.32 -9.86
CA MET A 385 2.85 -11.16 -11.24
C MET A 385 1.68 -10.17 -11.42
N PRO A 386 0.65 -10.14 -10.56
CA PRO A 386 -0.48 -9.22 -10.73
C PRO A 386 -0.08 -7.76 -10.95
N ILE A 387 0.85 -7.21 -10.15
CA ILE A 387 1.29 -5.82 -10.31
C ILE A 387 2.05 -5.58 -11.62
N ARG A 388 2.79 -6.58 -12.11
CA ARG A 388 3.48 -6.50 -13.41
C ARG A 388 2.49 -6.55 -14.56
N LEU A 389 1.46 -7.39 -14.46
CA LEU A 389 0.40 -7.49 -15.45
C LEU A 389 -0.35 -6.16 -15.56
N ILE A 390 -0.81 -5.62 -14.42
CA ILE A 390 -1.45 -4.30 -14.36
C ILE A 390 -0.54 -3.21 -14.91
N ASP A 391 0.74 -3.20 -14.55
CA ASP A 391 1.67 -2.20 -15.07
C ASP A 391 1.88 -2.31 -16.60
N MET A 392 1.94 -3.51 -17.16
CA MET A 392 2.05 -3.71 -18.61
C MET A 392 0.78 -3.24 -19.35
N THR A 393 -0.40 -3.41 -18.75
CA THR A 393 -1.66 -3.25 -19.49
C THR A 393 -2.47 -2.00 -19.17
N LEU A 394 -2.27 -1.36 -18.01
CA LEU A 394 -3.07 -0.23 -17.53
C LEU A 394 -2.98 0.98 -18.49
N PRO A 395 -4.09 1.40 -19.14
CA PRO A 395 -4.06 2.57 -20.00
C PRO A 395 -3.98 3.89 -19.20
N ALA A 396 -3.75 4.98 -19.93
CA ALA A 396 -3.79 6.31 -19.34
C ALA A 396 -5.23 6.74 -19.07
N ASP A 397 -5.41 7.68 -18.13
CA ASP A 397 -6.69 8.37 -17.87
C ASP A 397 -7.87 7.44 -17.52
N THR A 398 -7.62 6.27 -16.90
CA THR A 398 -8.70 5.38 -16.42
C THR A 398 -9.48 5.92 -15.23
N GLY A 399 -8.96 6.96 -14.56
CA GLY A 399 -9.52 7.48 -13.31
C GLY A 399 -9.47 6.47 -12.16
N THR A 400 -8.69 5.40 -12.30
CA THR A 400 -8.52 4.33 -11.30
C THR A 400 -7.30 4.59 -10.43
N THR A 401 -7.45 4.46 -9.12
CA THR A 401 -6.31 4.49 -8.18
C THR A 401 -5.76 3.08 -7.99
N VAL A 402 -4.45 2.89 -8.18
CA VAL A 402 -3.78 1.60 -7.99
C VAL A 402 -2.91 1.65 -6.74
N LEU A 403 -3.13 0.71 -5.81
CA LEU A 403 -2.37 0.55 -4.57
C LEU A 403 -1.82 -0.87 -4.44
N THR A 404 -0.75 -1.01 -3.65
CA THR A 404 -0.06 -2.29 -3.45
C THR A 404 0.85 -2.23 -2.21
N ASN A 405 1.36 -3.38 -1.77
CA ASN A 405 2.39 -3.50 -0.73
C ASN A 405 3.76 -3.71 -1.38
N ARG A 406 4.49 -2.62 -1.65
CA ARG A 406 5.80 -2.62 -2.34
C ARG A 406 6.94 -2.07 -1.48
N GLY A 407 6.71 -1.93 -0.18
CA GLY A 407 7.76 -1.72 0.81
C GLY A 407 8.76 -2.87 0.75
N VAL A 408 8.29 -4.06 1.11
CA VAL A 408 9.06 -5.32 1.05
C VAL A 408 8.44 -6.39 0.15
N SER A 409 7.29 -6.12 -0.47
CA SER A 409 6.70 -6.99 -1.51
C SER A 409 6.29 -8.39 -1.04
N GLY A 410 5.88 -8.52 0.22
CA GLY A 410 5.40 -9.79 0.79
C GLY A 410 4.05 -10.23 0.21
N ILE A 411 3.78 -11.54 0.28
CA ILE A 411 2.45 -12.10 -0.01
C ILE A 411 1.55 -12.12 1.25
N ASP A 412 2.11 -11.85 2.42
CA ASP A 412 1.38 -11.64 3.68
C ASP A 412 0.37 -10.51 3.55
N GLY A 413 -0.82 -10.72 4.13
CA GLY A 413 -1.74 -9.62 4.41
C GLY A 413 -2.43 -8.96 3.22
N CYS A 414 -2.25 -9.47 2.00
CA CYS A 414 -2.76 -8.80 0.80
C CYS A 414 -4.30 -8.71 0.77
N VAL A 415 -5.03 -9.73 1.26
CA VAL A 415 -6.50 -9.68 1.37
C VAL A 415 -6.92 -8.65 2.40
N SER A 416 -6.23 -8.65 3.55
CA SER A 416 -6.51 -7.73 4.66
C SER A 416 -6.21 -6.28 4.29
N THR A 417 -5.10 -6.02 3.60
CA THR A 417 -4.78 -4.69 3.06
C THR A 417 -5.79 -4.27 2.00
N ALA A 418 -6.20 -5.16 1.09
CA ALA A 418 -7.25 -4.87 0.11
C ALA A 418 -8.55 -4.42 0.78
N ALA A 419 -8.97 -5.12 1.84
CA ALA A 419 -10.14 -4.72 2.62
C ALA A 419 -9.95 -3.34 3.28
N GLY A 420 -8.77 -3.04 3.82
CA GLY A 420 -8.47 -1.77 4.47
C GLY A 420 -8.47 -0.59 3.51
N VAL A 421 -7.83 -0.74 2.35
CA VAL A 421 -7.83 0.33 1.32
C VAL A 421 -9.24 0.55 0.76
N ALA A 422 -10.03 -0.50 0.58
CA ALA A 422 -11.42 -0.39 0.13
C ALA A 422 -12.29 0.39 1.13
N LEU A 423 -12.20 0.05 2.43
CA LEU A 423 -12.94 0.73 3.49
C LEU A 423 -12.58 2.22 3.60
N ALA A 424 -11.29 2.56 3.45
CA ALA A 424 -10.83 3.95 3.47
C ALA A 424 -11.28 4.72 2.22
N HIS A 425 -11.17 4.11 1.04
CA HIS A 425 -11.64 4.69 -0.23
C HIS A 425 -13.13 5.02 -0.19
N GLN A 426 -13.94 4.08 0.30
CA GLN A 426 -15.40 4.24 0.43
C GLN A 426 -15.76 5.29 1.48
N ALA A 427 -15.04 5.34 2.60
CA ALA A 427 -15.24 6.38 3.62
C ALA A 427 -14.93 7.79 3.09
N ALA A 428 -14.03 7.91 2.11
CA ALA A 428 -13.74 9.17 1.43
C ALA A 428 -14.74 9.52 0.30
N GLY A 429 -15.79 8.71 0.09
CA GLY A 429 -16.76 8.88 -0.99
C GLY A 429 -16.31 8.32 -2.34
N GLY A 430 -15.27 7.47 -2.35
CA GLY A 430 -14.82 6.74 -3.52
C GLY A 430 -15.80 5.67 -3.98
N GLY A 431 -15.64 5.24 -5.24
CA GLY A 431 -16.47 4.21 -5.88
C GLY A 431 -16.13 2.78 -5.44
N PRO A 432 -16.48 1.77 -6.29
CA PRO A 432 -16.19 0.38 -5.98
C PRO A 432 -14.69 0.11 -5.88
N ALA A 433 -14.34 -0.88 -5.07
CA ALA A 433 -12.97 -1.34 -4.91
C ALA A 433 -12.79 -2.76 -5.46
N PHE A 434 -11.64 -3.00 -6.06
CA PHE A 434 -11.23 -4.28 -6.61
C PHE A 434 -9.88 -4.69 -6.03
N ALA A 435 -9.61 -5.99 -6.03
CA ALA A 435 -8.27 -6.51 -5.79
C ALA A 435 -7.89 -7.50 -6.90
N LEU A 436 -6.65 -7.47 -7.37
CA LEU A 436 -6.09 -8.50 -8.26
C LEU A 436 -4.97 -9.24 -7.55
N LEU A 437 -5.21 -10.50 -7.21
CA LEU A 437 -4.31 -11.35 -6.43
C LEU A 437 -3.97 -12.63 -7.21
N GLY A 438 -2.86 -13.26 -6.84
CA GLY A 438 -2.61 -14.67 -7.18
C GLY A 438 -3.27 -15.58 -6.13
N ASP A 439 -3.54 -16.82 -6.52
CA ASP A 439 -3.98 -17.92 -5.66
C ASP A 439 -3.15 -18.11 -4.38
N LEU A 440 -1.82 -18.23 -4.46
CA LEU A 440 -0.96 -18.37 -3.28
C LEU A 440 -1.05 -17.15 -2.37
N THR A 441 -1.21 -15.95 -2.93
CA THR A 441 -1.39 -14.72 -2.16
C THR A 441 -2.73 -14.72 -1.43
N LEU A 442 -3.82 -15.15 -2.07
CA LEU A 442 -5.12 -15.32 -1.42
C LEU A 442 -5.04 -16.36 -0.30
N LEU A 443 -4.53 -17.55 -0.59
CA LEU A 443 -4.48 -18.67 0.36
C LEU A 443 -3.62 -18.34 1.58
N HIS A 444 -2.52 -17.61 1.36
CA HIS A 444 -1.62 -17.19 2.43
C HIS A 444 -2.26 -16.20 3.41
N ASP A 445 -3.21 -15.36 2.96
CA ASP A 445 -3.97 -14.42 3.80
C ASP A 445 -5.49 -14.72 3.78
N GLN A 446 -5.89 -15.99 3.64
CA GLN A 446 -7.31 -16.37 3.55
C GLN A 446 -8.10 -15.98 4.81
N ASN A 447 -7.44 -15.93 5.97
CA ASN A 447 -8.04 -15.44 7.22
C ASN A 447 -8.47 -13.97 7.12
N GLY A 448 -7.86 -13.18 6.23
CA GLY A 448 -8.26 -11.81 5.92
C GLY A 448 -9.66 -11.68 5.33
N LEU A 449 -10.23 -12.77 4.78
CA LEU A 449 -11.62 -12.82 4.31
C LEU A 449 -12.63 -12.83 5.48
N LEU A 450 -12.21 -13.19 6.68
CA LEU A 450 -13.10 -13.31 7.84
C LEU A 450 -13.48 -11.93 8.38
N ILE A 451 -14.74 -11.52 8.17
CA ILE A 451 -15.31 -10.28 8.68
C ILE A 451 -16.48 -10.59 9.60
N GLY A 452 -16.36 -10.19 10.86
CA GLY A 452 -17.38 -10.40 11.89
C GLY A 452 -18.73 -9.76 11.53
N PRO A 453 -19.84 -10.25 12.09
CA PRO A 453 -21.20 -9.78 11.74
C PRO A 453 -21.46 -8.32 12.14
N HIS A 454 -20.70 -7.78 13.09
CA HIS A 454 -20.81 -6.39 13.56
C HIS A 454 -19.74 -5.47 12.95
N GLU A 455 -18.88 -6.01 12.08
CA GLU A 455 -17.74 -5.29 11.54
C GLU A 455 -18.08 -4.64 10.19
N PRO A 456 -17.49 -3.46 9.88
CA PRO A 456 -17.62 -2.86 8.56
C PRO A 456 -17.19 -3.82 7.44
N ARG A 457 -18.06 -3.98 6.44
CA ARG A 457 -17.80 -4.79 5.25
C ARG A 457 -17.52 -3.86 4.05
N PRO A 458 -16.39 -4.02 3.36
CA PRO A 458 -16.13 -3.26 2.15
C PRO A 458 -16.98 -3.77 0.97
N ASP A 459 -17.38 -2.86 0.10
CA ASP A 459 -17.76 -3.21 -1.27
C ASP A 459 -16.49 -3.52 -2.08
N LEU A 460 -16.07 -4.79 -2.05
CA LEU A 460 -14.80 -5.26 -2.59
C LEU A 460 -14.99 -6.51 -3.43
N THR A 461 -14.55 -6.45 -4.68
CA THR A 461 -14.42 -7.63 -5.56
C THR A 461 -12.96 -8.07 -5.64
N ILE A 462 -12.65 -9.25 -5.13
CA ILE A 462 -11.32 -9.86 -5.22
C ILE A 462 -11.28 -10.77 -6.44
N VAL A 463 -10.52 -10.37 -7.46
CA VAL A 463 -10.18 -11.19 -8.62
C VAL A 463 -8.91 -11.99 -8.30
N VAL A 464 -8.98 -13.29 -8.51
CA VAL A 464 -7.89 -14.22 -8.24
C VAL A 464 -7.49 -14.91 -9.53
N ILE A 465 -6.25 -14.66 -9.96
CA ILE A 465 -5.58 -15.46 -10.99
C ILE A 465 -5.11 -16.74 -10.32
N ASN A 466 -5.78 -17.85 -10.64
CA ASN A 466 -5.48 -19.16 -10.11
C ASN A 466 -4.79 -20.00 -11.19
N ASN A 467 -3.47 -20.12 -11.09
CA ASN A 467 -2.66 -20.98 -11.95
C ASN A 467 -2.06 -22.17 -11.18
N ASP A 468 -2.73 -22.52 -10.06
CA ASP A 468 -2.38 -23.56 -9.10
C ASP A 468 -0.92 -23.45 -8.66
N GLY A 469 -0.47 -22.25 -8.25
CA GLY A 469 0.86 -22.04 -7.69
C GLY A 469 1.57 -20.72 -8.06
N GLY A 470 2.89 -20.72 -7.89
CA GLY A 470 3.74 -19.55 -8.14
C GLY A 470 4.11 -19.38 -9.61
N GLY A 471 3.19 -18.90 -10.46
CA GLY A 471 3.44 -18.67 -11.89
C GLY A 471 4.73 -17.88 -12.20
N ILE A 472 5.11 -16.93 -11.34
CA ILE A 472 6.34 -16.13 -11.50
C ILE A 472 7.62 -16.98 -11.61
N PHE A 473 7.68 -18.16 -10.99
CA PHE A 473 8.88 -18.98 -10.98
C PHE A 473 9.21 -19.57 -12.36
N HIS A 474 8.24 -19.62 -13.28
CA HIS A 474 8.45 -20.03 -14.67
C HIS A 474 9.23 -18.98 -15.48
N LEU A 475 9.25 -17.72 -15.03
CA LEU A 475 10.04 -16.63 -15.61
C LEU A 475 11.48 -16.59 -15.07
N LEU A 476 11.81 -17.40 -14.07
CA LEU A 476 13.11 -17.42 -13.43
C LEU A 476 14.00 -18.54 -14.03
N PRO A 477 15.33 -18.41 -13.97
CA PRO A 477 16.26 -19.35 -14.59
C PRO A 477 16.23 -20.78 -14.01
N TYR A 478 15.42 -21.04 -12.98
CA TYR A 478 15.27 -22.35 -12.35
C TYR A 478 14.24 -23.24 -13.06
N ASN A 479 13.39 -22.66 -13.92
CA ASN A 479 12.43 -23.41 -14.71
C ASN A 479 13.16 -24.40 -15.64
N GLY A 480 12.78 -25.68 -15.61
CA GLY A 480 13.43 -26.76 -16.37
C GLY A 480 14.84 -27.17 -15.89
N ALA A 481 15.41 -26.47 -14.89
CA ALA A 481 16.75 -26.75 -14.37
C ALA A 481 16.77 -27.51 -13.04
N VAL A 482 15.61 -27.64 -12.38
CA VAL A 482 15.49 -28.27 -11.05
C VAL A 482 14.41 -29.35 -11.07
N ASP A 483 14.80 -30.62 -10.86
CA ASP A 483 13.86 -31.76 -10.88
C ASP A 483 12.71 -31.61 -9.87
N ALA A 484 12.96 -30.93 -8.74
CA ALA A 484 11.97 -30.69 -7.69
C ALA A 484 11.24 -29.34 -7.83
N PHE A 485 11.25 -28.71 -9.02
CA PHE A 485 10.70 -27.38 -9.24
C PHE A 485 9.23 -27.24 -8.80
N GLU A 486 8.39 -28.20 -9.19
CA GLU A 486 6.97 -28.23 -8.82
C GLU A 486 6.78 -28.25 -7.31
N ARG A 487 7.56 -29.07 -6.60
CA ARG A 487 7.45 -29.21 -5.14
C ARG A 487 7.95 -27.97 -4.38
N LEU A 488 9.01 -27.33 -4.85
CA LEU A 488 9.74 -26.32 -4.09
C LEU A 488 9.35 -24.87 -4.45
N PHE A 489 8.96 -24.63 -5.69
CA PHE A 489 8.73 -23.28 -6.21
C PHE A 489 7.29 -23.12 -6.67
N ALA A 490 6.89 -23.87 -7.70
CA ALA A 490 5.55 -23.74 -8.26
C ALA A 490 4.48 -24.05 -7.20
N THR A 491 4.69 -25.07 -6.38
CA THR A 491 3.87 -25.43 -5.21
C THR A 491 2.36 -25.49 -5.52
N PRO A 492 1.93 -26.39 -6.44
CA PRO A 492 0.52 -26.61 -6.67
C PRO A 492 -0.18 -27.09 -5.41
N HIS A 493 -1.37 -26.54 -5.16
CA HIS A 493 -2.07 -26.68 -3.89
C HIS A 493 -3.39 -27.43 -4.03
N GLY A 494 -4.01 -27.45 -5.22
CA GLY A 494 -5.24 -28.22 -5.49
C GLY A 494 -6.44 -27.79 -4.66
N VAL A 495 -6.45 -26.55 -4.19
CA VAL A 495 -7.52 -26.00 -3.31
C VAL A 495 -8.65 -25.46 -4.17
N ASP A 496 -9.87 -25.88 -3.87
CA ASP A 496 -11.09 -25.30 -4.44
C ASP A 496 -11.45 -24.00 -3.71
N LEU A 497 -11.27 -22.86 -4.38
CA LEU A 497 -11.49 -21.54 -3.79
C LEU A 497 -12.97 -21.25 -3.49
N SER A 498 -13.91 -22.00 -4.10
CA SER A 498 -15.33 -21.87 -3.79
C SER A 498 -15.62 -22.25 -2.33
N HIS A 499 -14.93 -23.26 -1.80
CA HIS A 499 -15.05 -23.66 -0.40
C HIS A 499 -14.44 -22.62 0.55
N VAL A 500 -13.33 -21.98 0.16
CA VAL A 500 -12.71 -20.89 0.93
C VAL A 500 -13.66 -19.70 1.02
N ALA A 501 -14.22 -19.27 -0.11
CA ALA A 501 -15.21 -18.19 -0.14
C ALA A 501 -16.45 -18.52 0.70
N ALA A 502 -17.00 -19.72 0.53
CA ALA A 502 -18.19 -20.16 1.27
C ALA A 502 -17.97 -20.19 2.78
N ALA A 503 -16.81 -20.67 3.25
CA ALA A 503 -16.46 -20.71 4.68
C ALA A 503 -16.40 -19.31 5.30
N MET A 504 -16.06 -18.28 4.50
CA MET A 504 -15.92 -16.90 4.95
C MET A 504 -17.17 -16.04 4.66
N GLY A 505 -18.19 -16.62 4.02
CA GLY A 505 -19.43 -15.92 3.66
C GLY A 505 -19.28 -14.95 2.49
N TRP A 506 -18.35 -15.21 1.58
CA TRP A 506 -18.13 -14.44 0.35
C TRP A 506 -18.89 -15.07 -0.81
N GLN A 507 -19.42 -14.23 -1.72
CA GLN A 507 -19.93 -14.73 -3.00
C GLN A 507 -18.77 -15.25 -3.85
N TYR A 508 -18.98 -16.34 -4.56
CA TYR A 508 -17.98 -16.94 -5.45
C TYR A 508 -18.51 -16.98 -6.89
N GLU A 509 -17.65 -16.62 -7.83
CA GLU A 509 -17.91 -16.72 -9.26
C GLU A 509 -16.65 -17.22 -9.98
N LEU A 510 -16.80 -18.22 -10.87
CA LEU A 510 -15.75 -18.67 -11.76
C LEU A 510 -15.97 -18.04 -13.13
N ALA A 511 -15.00 -17.27 -13.62
CA ALA A 511 -15.03 -16.69 -14.95
C ALA A 511 -14.08 -17.46 -15.88
N THR A 512 -14.63 -18.01 -16.96
CA THR A 512 -13.89 -18.78 -17.97
C THR A 512 -13.78 -18.04 -19.30
N THR A 513 -14.59 -16.99 -19.50
CA THR A 513 -14.57 -16.15 -20.70
C THR A 513 -14.50 -14.66 -20.35
N SER A 514 -14.04 -13.81 -21.27
CA SER A 514 -14.03 -12.35 -21.07
C SER A 514 -15.43 -11.77 -20.82
N ALA A 515 -16.48 -12.36 -21.42
CA ALA A 515 -17.86 -11.95 -21.17
C ALA A 515 -18.33 -12.28 -19.74
N GLU A 516 -18.03 -13.48 -19.24
CA GLU A 516 -18.29 -13.88 -17.85
C GLU A 516 -17.50 -13.00 -16.88
N PHE A 517 -16.21 -12.75 -17.16
CA PHE A 517 -15.39 -11.88 -16.34
C PHE A 517 -15.97 -10.46 -16.24
N ALA A 518 -16.33 -9.85 -17.38
CA ALA A 518 -16.94 -8.54 -17.42
C ALA A 518 -18.30 -8.47 -16.69
N ALA A 519 -19.07 -9.57 -16.68
CA ALA A 519 -20.30 -9.66 -15.90
C ALA A 519 -20.00 -9.76 -14.39
N ALA A 520 -19.00 -10.55 -14.01
CA ALA A 520 -18.61 -10.77 -12.61
C ALA A 520 -18.17 -9.48 -11.89
N LEU A 521 -17.57 -8.53 -12.61
CA LEU A 521 -17.11 -7.24 -12.06
C LEU A 521 -18.24 -6.24 -11.76
N LYS A 522 -19.46 -6.45 -12.26
CA LYS A 522 -20.58 -5.49 -12.08
C LYS A 522 -21.35 -5.67 -10.77
N GLY A 523 -20.99 -6.65 -9.94
CA GLY A 523 -21.67 -6.92 -8.67
C GLY A 523 -21.17 -6.02 -7.53
N GLY A 524 -22.01 -5.12 -7.02
CA GLY A 524 -21.70 -4.24 -5.87
C GLY A 524 -21.78 -4.94 -4.50
N SER A 525 -21.15 -6.11 -4.37
CA SER A 525 -21.10 -6.86 -3.11
C SER A 525 -19.76 -7.57 -2.93
N THR A 526 -19.37 -7.78 -1.68
CA THR A 526 -18.18 -8.55 -1.28
C THR A 526 -18.12 -9.93 -1.99
N ARG A 527 -17.18 -10.07 -2.94
CA ARG A 527 -17.13 -11.20 -3.90
C ARG A 527 -15.71 -11.66 -4.19
N LEU A 528 -15.56 -12.96 -4.43
CA LEU A 528 -14.39 -13.62 -4.97
C LEU A 528 -14.67 -14.06 -6.41
N VAL A 529 -13.92 -13.54 -7.38
CA VAL A 529 -13.96 -13.94 -8.79
C VAL A 529 -12.69 -14.72 -9.09
N GLU A 530 -12.83 -16.01 -9.37
CA GLU A 530 -11.70 -16.86 -9.77
C GLU A 530 -11.59 -16.89 -11.29
N VAL A 531 -10.36 -16.71 -11.79
CA VAL A 531 -9.99 -16.98 -13.18
C VAL A 531 -8.91 -18.03 -13.18
N ARG A 532 -9.22 -19.20 -13.76
CA ARG A 532 -8.26 -20.31 -13.85
C ARG A 532 -7.42 -20.16 -15.12
N THR A 533 -6.11 -20.17 -14.94
CA THR A 533 -5.15 -20.11 -16.04
C THR A 533 -4.15 -21.26 -15.93
N GLU A 534 -3.41 -21.52 -17.01
CA GLU A 534 -2.32 -22.50 -17.02
C GLU A 534 -1.00 -21.73 -17.16
N ARG A 535 0.03 -22.14 -16.40
CA ARG A 535 1.27 -21.39 -16.23
C ARG A 535 2.10 -21.34 -17.51
N GLU A 536 2.20 -22.45 -18.22
CA GLU A 536 2.95 -22.54 -19.48
C GLU A 536 2.25 -21.77 -20.61
N SER A 537 0.93 -21.94 -20.77
CA SER A 537 0.11 -21.19 -21.72
C SER A 537 0.19 -19.69 -21.47
N SER A 538 0.06 -19.25 -20.21
CA SER A 538 0.15 -17.83 -19.84
C SER A 538 1.52 -17.24 -20.17
N LEU A 539 2.60 -17.99 -19.93
CA LEU A 539 3.95 -17.60 -20.29
C LEU A 539 4.14 -17.50 -21.81
N ASN A 540 3.69 -18.51 -22.55
CA ASN A 540 3.79 -18.54 -24.01
C ASN A 540 3.00 -17.40 -24.65
N PHE A 541 1.82 -17.09 -24.12
CA PHE A 541 1.03 -15.95 -24.57
C PHE A 541 1.73 -14.61 -24.32
N LEU A 542 2.32 -14.42 -23.13
CA LEU A 542 3.13 -13.24 -22.82
C LEU A 542 4.33 -13.10 -23.78
N HIS A 543 5.00 -14.20 -24.13
CA HIS A 543 6.08 -14.18 -25.12
C HIS A 543 5.58 -13.79 -26.51
N SER A 544 4.47 -14.39 -26.97
CA SER A 544 3.86 -14.04 -28.26
C SER A 544 3.51 -12.55 -28.35
N VAL A 545 2.89 -11.97 -27.30
CA VAL A 545 2.58 -10.54 -27.24
C VAL A 545 3.86 -9.69 -27.32
N ARG A 546 4.93 -10.10 -26.63
CA ARG A 546 6.23 -9.41 -26.68
C ARG A 546 6.87 -9.46 -28.07
N GLU A 547 6.80 -10.60 -28.75
CA GLU A 547 7.32 -10.75 -30.12
C GLU A 547 6.55 -9.86 -31.10
N GLN A 548 5.22 -9.81 -31.00
CA GLN A 548 4.38 -8.94 -31.82
C GLN A 548 4.71 -7.45 -31.58
N LEU A 549 4.88 -7.05 -30.31
CA LEU A 549 5.28 -5.69 -29.94
C LEU A 549 6.66 -5.34 -30.47
N ALA A 550 7.64 -6.25 -30.32
CA ALA A 550 8.98 -6.03 -30.86
C ALA A 550 8.95 -5.87 -32.38
N ALA A 551 8.25 -6.74 -33.11
CA ALA A 551 8.11 -6.66 -34.55
C ALA A 551 7.46 -5.34 -35.01
N ALA A 552 6.40 -4.90 -34.32
CA ALA A 552 5.72 -3.64 -34.63
C ALA A 552 6.61 -2.42 -34.37
N LEU A 553 7.42 -2.44 -33.30
CA LEU A 553 8.30 -1.34 -32.95
C LEU A 553 9.57 -1.28 -33.81
N THR A 554 10.16 -2.41 -34.18
CA THR A 554 11.35 -2.46 -35.05
C THR A 554 11.04 -1.95 -36.46
N ALA A 555 9.80 -2.07 -36.95
CA ALA A 555 9.40 -1.50 -38.25
C ALA A 555 9.51 0.04 -38.32
N GLU A 556 9.63 0.70 -37.17
CA GLU A 556 9.71 2.16 -37.02
C GLU A 556 11.12 2.68 -36.72
N ILE A 557 12.08 1.76 -36.60
CA ILE A 557 13.51 2.01 -36.50
C ILE A 557 14.10 2.01 -37.91
#